data_AF-A0A3N1AY88-F1
#
_entry.id   AF-A0A3N1AY88-F1
#
_cell.length_a   1.000
_cell.length_b   1.000
_cell.length_c   1.000
_cell.angle_alpha   90.00
_cell.angle_beta   90.00
_cell.angle_gamma   90.00
#
_symmetry.space_group_name_H-M   'P 1'
#
loop_
_entity.id
_entity.type
_entity.pdbx_description
1 polymer ?
#
loop_
_entity_poly.entity_id
_entity_poly.type
_entity_poly.pdbx_seq_one_letter_code
_entity_poly.pdbx_strand_id
1 'polypeptide(L)'
;MRDDPTPDPHPDPERLAAHAAAIRAAAAELLTRVHDWRNSPHWQDTPTDQHRYRTTVDACAQLDALPDPTTPAQLASIAATIQPVCAVWLPSRPGPQQAIHAAAERLAVIVGSNDIG
;
A
#
# COMPACT_ATOMS: atom_id res chain seq x y z
N MET A 1 4.38 -49.00 4.18
CA MET A 1 4.65 -47.76 4.93
C MET A 1 5.60 -46.92 4.10
N ARG A 2 5.05 -45.98 3.33
CA ARG A 2 5.80 -44.90 2.69
C ARG A 2 5.11 -43.63 3.17
N ASP A 3 5.74 -42.98 4.13
CA ASP A 3 5.43 -41.61 4.49
C ASP A 3 5.81 -40.75 3.28
N ASP A 4 4.79 -40.24 2.60
CA ASP A 4 4.92 -39.19 1.60
C ASP A 4 5.14 -37.89 2.38
N PRO A 5 6.26 -37.16 2.23
CA PRO A 5 6.37 -35.84 2.82
C PRO A 5 5.46 -34.93 2.00
N THR A 6 4.20 -34.80 2.40
CA THR A 6 3.33 -33.71 1.95
C THR A 6 4.14 -32.43 2.13
N PRO A 7 4.49 -31.69 1.06
CA PRO A 7 5.10 -30.38 1.23
C PRO A 7 4.09 -29.57 2.04
N ASP A 8 4.48 -29.29 3.26
CA ASP A 8 3.77 -28.44 4.20
C ASP A 8 3.41 -27.15 3.43
N PRO A 9 2.15 -26.68 3.40
CA PRO A 9 1.76 -25.46 2.69
C PRO A 9 2.25 -24.23 3.47
N HIS A 10 3.57 -24.12 3.63
CA HIS A 10 4.19 -22.91 4.11
C HIS A 10 4.19 -21.92 2.94
N PRO A 11 3.60 -20.73 3.11
CA PRO A 11 3.57 -19.73 2.06
C PRO A 11 5.01 -19.39 1.67
N ASP A 12 5.26 -19.44 0.36
CA ASP A 12 6.58 -19.20 -0.24
C ASP A 12 7.10 -17.80 0.14
N PRO A 13 8.23 -17.70 0.87
CA PRO A 13 8.84 -16.41 1.22
C PRO A 13 9.11 -15.53 0.00
N GLU A 14 9.42 -16.10 -1.17
CA GLU A 14 9.63 -15.32 -2.39
C GLU A 14 8.33 -14.65 -2.86
N ARG A 15 7.19 -15.35 -2.76
CA ARG A 15 5.87 -14.77 -3.07
C ARG A 15 5.48 -13.68 -2.08
N LEU A 16 5.77 -13.87 -0.79
CA LEU A 16 5.55 -12.85 0.24
C LEU A 16 6.37 -11.59 -0.02
N ALA A 17 7.65 -11.75 -0.35
CA ALA A 17 8.55 -10.65 -0.70
C ALA A 17 8.11 -9.94 -1.99
N ALA A 18 7.71 -10.68 -3.02
CA ALA A 18 7.19 -10.11 -4.27
C ALA A 18 5.91 -9.29 -4.03
N HIS A 19 5.01 -9.78 -3.18
CA HIS A 19 3.80 -9.05 -2.82
C HIS A 19 4.12 -7.77 -2.05
N ALA A 20 5.03 -7.83 -1.06
CA ALA A 20 5.48 -6.64 -0.34
C ALA A 20 6.14 -5.62 -1.28
N ALA A 21 6.95 -6.06 -2.24
CA ALA A 21 7.55 -5.20 -3.24
C ALA A 21 6.48 -4.51 -4.11
N ALA A 22 5.42 -5.22 -4.49
CA ALA A 22 4.30 -4.63 -5.22
C ALA A 22 3.56 -3.56 -4.40
N ILE A 23 3.31 -3.80 -3.10
CA ILE A 23 2.73 -2.80 -2.19
C ILE A 23 3.64 -1.56 -2.10
N ARG A 24 4.95 -1.75 -1.89
CA ARG A 24 5.92 -0.65 -1.80
C ARG A 24 5.98 0.17 -3.08
N ALA A 25 6.03 -0.49 -4.24
CA ALA A 25 6.05 0.19 -5.53
C ALA A 25 4.78 1.05 -5.76
N ALA A 26 3.61 0.49 -5.45
CA ALA A 26 2.35 1.22 -5.57
C ALA A 26 2.22 2.36 -4.55
N ALA A 27 2.73 2.19 -3.33
CA ALA A 27 2.79 3.24 -2.32
C ALA A 27 3.73 4.39 -2.74
N ALA A 28 4.92 4.08 -3.28
CA ALA A 28 5.85 5.08 -3.81
C ALA A 28 5.27 5.86 -5.00
N GLU A 29 4.54 5.17 -5.88
CA GLU A 29 3.78 5.78 -6.97
C GLU A 29 2.75 6.79 -6.45
N LEU A 30 2.01 6.43 -5.41
CA LEU A 30 1.01 7.28 -4.78
C LEU A 30 1.66 8.49 -4.10
N LEU A 31 2.75 8.27 -3.35
CA LEU A 31 3.51 9.32 -2.67
C LEU A 31 4.01 10.38 -3.66
N THR A 32 4.54 9.96 -4.81
CA THR A 32 4.98 10.87 -5.88
C THR A 32 3.85 11.80 -6.31
N ARG A 33 2.66 11.25 -6.59
CA ARG A 33 1.48 12.05 -7.00
C ARG A 33 0.99 12.98 -5.91
N VAL A 34 1.08 12.56 -4.64
CA VAL A 34 0.71 13.39 -3.50
C VAL A 34 1.69 14.56 -3.33
N HIS A 35 2.98 14.35 -3.56
CA HIS A 35 3.97 15.44 -3.62
C HIS A 35 3.72 16.40 -4.79
N ASP A 36 3.45 15.87 -5.99
CA ASP A 36 3.13 16.69 -7.16
C ASP A 36 1.90 17.57 -6.90
N TRP A 37 0.85 16.99 -6.32
CA TRP A 37 -0.35 17.73 -5.95
C TRP A 37 -0.08 18.78 -4.88
N ARG A 38 0.73 18.48 -3.85
CA ARG A 38 1.14 19.44 -2.82
C ARG A 38 1.88 20.67 -3.38
N ASN A 39 2.56 20.51 -4.52
CA ASN A 39 3.27 21.57 -5.22
C ASN A 39 2.43 22.22 -6.35
N SER A 40 1.21 21.73 -6.58
CA SER A 40 0.35 22.22 -7.65
C SER A 40 -0.45 23.47 -7.24
N PRO A 41 -0.89 24.30 -8.20
CA PRO A 41 -1.83 25.40 -7.95
C PRO A 41 -3.19 24.95 -7.40
N HIS A 42 -3.50 23.65 -7.47
CA HIS A 42 -4.75 23.07 -6.96
C HIS A 42 -4.68 22.70 -5.47
N TRP A 43 -3.51 22.79 -4.83
CA TRP A 43 -3.39 22.65 -3.38
C TRP A 43 -4.06 23.83 -2.67
N GLN A 44 -5.05 23.54 -1.82
CA GLN A 44 -5.81 24.58 -1.10
C GLN A 44 -5.37 24.75 0.35
N ASP A 45 -4.40 23.95 0.81
CA ASP A 45 -3.89 23.95 2.20
C ASP A 45 -4.96 23.78 3.27
N THR A 46 -6.07 23.13 2.93
CA THR A 46 -7.15 22.86 3.88
C THR A 46 -6.74 21.80 4.90
N PRO A 47 -7.38 21.73 6.09
CA PRO A 47 -7.12 20.66 7.06
C PRO A 47 -7.29 19.25 6.45
N THR A 48 -8.23 19.07 5.54
CA THR A 48 -8.43 17.81 4.81
C THR A 48 -7.26 17.49 3.90
N ASP A 49 -6.75 18.48 3.15
CA ASP A 49 -5.61 18.28 2.26
C ASP A 49 -4.34 17.96 3.04
N GLN A 50 -4.09 18.71 4.12
CA GLN A 50 -2.98 18.48 5.05
C GLN A 50 -3.07 17.09 5.69
N HIS A 51 -4.26 16.66 6.11
CA HIS A 51 -4.48 15.33 6.67
C HIS A 51 -4.15 14.23 5.65
N ARG A 52 -4.71 14.31 4.44
CA ARG A 52 -4.44 13.34 3.36
C ARG A 52 -2.95 13.26 3.00
N TYR A 53 -2.30 14.42 2.88
CA TYR A 53 -0.87 14.49 2.60
C TYR A 53 -0.05 13.81 3.72
N ARG A 54 -0.26 14.23 4.97
CA ARG A 54 0.47 13.68 6.12
C ARG A 54 0.25 12.18 6.30
N THR A 55 -1.00 11.72 6.22
CA THR A 55 -1.32 10.29 6.29
C THR A 55 -0.57 9.49 5.22
N THR A 56 -0.44 10.02 4.00
CA THR A 56 0.30 9.34 2.93
C THR A 56 1.80 9.30 3.21
N VAL A 57 2.40 10.44 3.59
CA VAL A 57 3.83 10.55 3.88
C VAL A 57 4.23 9.67 5.06
N ASP A 58 3.47 9.75 6.16
CA ASP A 58 3.76 9.01 7.39
C ASP A 58 3.64 7.49 7.17
N ALA A 59 2.61 7.04 6.43
CA ALA A 59 2.44 5.63 6.11
C ALA A 59 3.54 5.10 5.18
N CYS A 60 3.97 5.87 4.18
CA CYS A 60 5.08 5.46 3.31
C CYS A 60 6.41 5.37 4.09
N ALA A 61 6.69 6.33 4.97
CA ALA A 61 7.87 6.29 5.82
C ALA A 61 7.87 5.09 6.77
N GLN A 62 6.71 4.74 7.34
CA GLN A 62 6.55 3.53 8.15
C GLN A 62 6.75 2.26 7.32
N LEU A 63 6.21 2.23 6.10
CA LEU A 63 6.34 1.08 5.20
C LEU A 63 7.80 0.83 4.80
N ASP A 64 8.56 1.89 4.51
CA ASP A 64 9.98 1.80 4.16
C ASP A 64 10.85 1.30 5.33
N ALA A 65 10.39 1.49 6.57
CA ALA A 65 11.07 1.00 7.77
C ALA A 65 10.81 -0.50 8.05
N LEU A 66 9.80 -1.12 7.41
CA LEU A 66 9.48 -2.53 7.59
C LEU A 66 10.39 -3.41 6.72
N PRO A 67 10.95 -4.50 7.27
CA PRO A 67 11.75 -5.46 6.50
C PRO A 67 10.89 -6.25 5.51
N ASP A 68 11.53 -6.97 4.59
CA ASP A 68 10.82 -7.91 3.73
C ASP A 68 10.16 -9.03 4.56
N PRO A 69 8.90 -9.38 4.26
CA PRO A 69 8.18 -10.37 5.02
C PRO A 69 8.66 -11.78 4.68
N THR A 70 8.95 -12.57 5.72
CA THR A 70 9.16 -14.01 5.62
C THR A 70 7.94 -14.80 6.08
N THR A 71 6.91 -14.11 6.58
CA THR A 71 5.65 -14.70 7.07
C THR A 71 4.43 -13.90 6.61
N PRO A 72 3.25 -14.54 6.48
CA PRO A 72 2.00 -13.85 6.18
C PRO A 72 1.64 -12.76 7.18
N ALA A 73 1.97 -12.95 8.47
CA ALA A 73 1.71 -11.96 9.51
C ALA A 73 2.51 -10.67 9.31
N GLN A 74 3.76 -10.78 8.83
CA GLN A 74 4.57 -9.61 8.48
C GLN A 74 4.01 -8.91 7.23
N LEU A 75 3.55 -9.67 6.24
CA LEU A 75 2.90 -9.08 5.07
C LEU A 75 1.58 -8.39 5.43
N ALA A 76 0.79 -8.97 6.33
CA ALA A 76 -0.41 -8.35 6.87
C ALA A 76 -0.08 -7.04 7.62
N SER A 77 1.08 -6.97 8.30
CA SER A 77 1.55 -5.73 8.94
C SER A 77 1.89 -4.66 7.91
N ILE A 78 2.56 -5.02 6.82
CA ILE A 78 2.82 -4.13 5.66
C ILE A 78 1.50 -3.60 5.07
N ALA A 79 0.53 -4.48 4.85
CA ALA A 79 -0.80 -4.12 4.37
C ALA A 79 -1.52 -3.16 5.34
N ALA A 80 -1.47 -3.44 6.64
CA ALA A 80 -2.10 -2.63 7.69
C ALA A 80 -1.54 -1.21 7.76
N THR A 81 -0.23 -1.02 7.54
CA THR A 81 0.40 0.32 7.46
C THR A 81 -0.22 1.19 6.37
N ILE A 82 -0.68 0.59 5.26
CA ILE A 82 -1.22 1.31 4.11
C ILE A 82 -2.74 1.51 4.16
N GLN A 83 -3.48 0.72 4.95
CA GLN A 83 -4.94 0.84 5.06
C GLN A 83 -5.44 2.28 5.33
N PRO A 84 -4.81 3.10 6.20
CA PRO A 84 -5.23 4.48 6.41
C PRO A 84 -5.15 5.33 5.14
N VAL A 85 -4.16 5.07 4.29
CA VAL A 85 -3.96 5.79 3.02
C VAL A 85 -5.12 5.50 2.07
N CYS A 86 -5.51 4.24 1.92
CA CYS A 86 -6.67 3.85 1.12
C CYS A 86 -7.94 4.52 1.66
N ALA A 87 -8.14 4.53 2.98
CA ALA A 87 -9.33 5.11 3.59
C ALA A 87 -9.50 6.62 3.32
N VAL A 88 -8.41 7.40 3.29
CA VAL A 88 -8.49 8.86 3.09
C VAL A 88 -8.67 9.26 1.62
N TRP A 89 -8.30 8.40 0.66
CA TRP A 89 -8.32 8.70 -0.78
C TRP A 89 -9.47 8.06 -1.56
N LEU A 90 -9.99 6.89 -1.13
CA LEU A 90 -11.05 6.18 -1.84
C LEU A 90 -12.42 6.91 -1.86
N PRO A 91 -12.82 7.70 -0.85
CA PRO A 91 -14.06 8.46 -0.92
C PRO A 91 -14.06 9.60 -1.97
N SER A 92 -12.90 9.97 -2.54
CA SER A 92 -12.74 11.14 -3.39
C SER A 92 -12.98 10.84 -4.88
N ARG A 93 -14.03 11.38 -5.50
CA ARG A 93 -14.34 11.28 -6.95
C ARG A 93 -15.17 12.53 -7.33
N PRO A 94 -14.79 13.52 -8.18
CA PRO A 94 -13.68 13.71 -9.14
C PRO A 94 -12.83 15.00 -8.91
N GLY A 95 -11.89 15.33 -9.80
CA GLY A 95 -11.10 16.58 -9.78
C GLY A 95 -9.62 16.39 -10.09
N PRO A 96 -8.74 17.38 -9.82
CA PRO A 96 -7.28 17.25 -10.02
C PRO A 96 -6.65 16.09 -9.24
N GLN A 97 -7.36 15.56 -8.23
CA GLN A 97 -6.94 14.42 -7.42
C GLN A 97 -7.30 13.06 -8.05
N GLN A 98 -7.91 13.01 -9.24
CA GLN A 98 -8.32 11.74 -9.88
C GLN A 98 -7.13 10.80 -10.12
N ALA A 99 -5.96 11.32 -10.47
CA ALA A 99 -4.76 10.52 -10.64
C ALA A 99 -4.29 9.87 -9.32
N ILE A 100 -4.48 10.56 -8.19
CA ILE A 100 -4.18 10.06 -6.84
C ILE A 100 -5.19 8.99 -6.45
N HIS A 101 -6.47 9.24 -6.69
CA HIS A 101 -7.54 8.27 -6.45
C HIS A 101 -7.29 6.95 -7.20
N ALA A 102 -6.97 7.02 -8.49
CA ALA A 102 -6.68 5.82 -9.29
C ALA A 102 -5.45 5.06 -8.77
N ALA A 103 -4.43 5.75 -8.25
CA ALA A 103 -3.28 5.12 -7.62
C ALA A 103 -3.66 4.45 -6.28
N ALA A 104 -4.49 5.10 -5.46
CA ALA A 104 -5.01 4.53 -4.22
C ALA A 104 -5.92 3.31 -4.46
N GLU A 105 -6.72 3.32 -5.53
CA GLU A 105 -7.52 2.16 -5.94
C GLU A 105 -6.64 0.96 -6.32
N ARG A 106 -5.59 1.18 -7.13
CA ARG A 106 -4.63 0.10 -7.45
C ARG A 106 -3.95 -0.44 -6.19
N LEU A 107 -3.52 0.45 -5.30
CA LEU A 107 -2.92 0.06 -4.03
C LEU A 107 -3.88 -0.76 -3.17
N ALA A 108 -5.15 -0.36 -3.09
CA ALA A 108 -6.19 -1.10 -2.36
C ALA A 108 -6.45 -2.49 -2.95
N VAL A 109 -6.42 -2.62 -4.28
CA VAL A 109 -6.55 -3.92 -4.97
C VAL A 109 -5.38 -4.83 -4.63
N ILE A 110 -4.15 -4.32 -4.63
CA ILE A 110 -2.95 -5.09 -4.27
C ILE A 110 -3.07 -5.55 -2.81
N VAL A 111 -3.33 -4.61 -1.89
CA VAL A 111 -3.46 -4.88 -0.44
C VAL A 111 -4.59 -5.87 -0.13
N GLY A 112 -5.70 -5.82 -0.88
CA GLY A 112 -6.84 -6.73 -0.73
C GLY A 112 -6.68 -8.08 -1.44
N SER A 113 -5.62 -8.26 -2.24
CA SER A 113 -5.39 -9.51 -2.97
C SER A 113 -4.82 -10.56 -2.02
N ASN A 114 -5.70 -11.42 -1.52
CA ASN A 114 -5.36 -12.55 -0.66
C ASN A 114 -4.75 -13.75 -1.42
N ASP A 115 -4.24 -13.54 -2.64
CA ASP A 115 -3.77 -14.59 -3.57
C ASP A 115 -2.35 -15.10 -3.22
N ILE A 116 -2.19 -15.46 -1.96
CA ILE A 116 -1.00 -16.10 -1.38
C ILE A 116 -1.45 -17.42 -0.77
N GLY A 117 -2.20 -18.19 -1.58
CA GLY A 117 -2.48 -19.60 -1.33
C GLY A 117 -1.29 -20.47 -1.69
#